data_AF-A0A7V5SI58-F1
#
_entry.id   AF-A0A7V5SI58-F1
#
_cell.length_a   1.000
_cell.length_b   1.000
_cell.length_c   1.000
_cell.angle_alpha   90.00
_cell.angle_beta   90.00
_cell.angle_gamma   90.00
#
_symmetry.space_group_name_H-M   'P 1'
#
loop_
_entity.id
_entity.type
_entity.pdbx_description
1 polymer ?
#
loop_
_entity_poly.entity_id
_entity_poly.type
_entity_poly.pdbx_seq_one_letter_code
_entity_poly.pdbx_strand_id
1 'polypeptide(L)'
;MNYMHSPRWFFLIAIAVGIARGQSPHQPSEDSLKLYRTPTVVVTGTRNPSSIEYTPVRVEVLQPLPTTSAGQTTVAEFLEESAGVLQQYRVRSGIQVMGLEPAYTLVLLNGQPLTGRVAGVIDLRRLPLGNIDRVEFVKGPMSSLYGSTALGGVVNILTPRPHHGWTLQLRTQHITRGGSELHARGGYGDSIGAVQLYSFFRRSQPFAITVDSISFPYAGSTEIALQAVAYWHPTTQWELQGDGRAFFSRTHGAFAETYGGQLAINQGAFRQREWSVSVSSSWTVRRARLQVGLFGNQYEELYYWDVAPTGTNHEDEFRQRLGRIWSQYDLLWNVRYRLTLGGEFLYEDALGTRYPDQPVARTIA
;
A
#
# COMPACT_ATOMS: atom_id res chain seq x y z
N MET A 1 58.75 13.77 14.42
CA MET A 1 57.80 14.57 13.61
C MET A 1 57.58 13.81 12.31
N ASN A 2 56.43 13.22 11.97
CA ASN A 2 55.10 13.13 12.55
C ASN A 2 54.55 11.72 12.28
N TYR A 3 53.92 11.12 13.29
CA TYR A 3 53.14 9.89 13.17
C TYR A 3 51.79 10.20 12.52
N MET A 4 51.36 9.44 11.52
CA MET A 4 49.98 9.46 11.01
C MET A 4 49.38 8.07 11.19
N HIS A 5 48.53 7.94 12.22
CA HIS A 5 47.79 6.72 12.53
C HIS A 5 46.65 6.52 11.52
N SER A 6 46.64 5.38 10.83
CA SER A 6 45.46 4.89 10.10
C SER A 6 44.47 4.25 11.10
N PRO A 7 43.15 4.53 11.02
CA PRO A 7 42.18 3.85 11.87
C PRO A 7 41.98 2.41 11.37
N ARG A 8 42.35 1.44 12.19
CA ARG A 8 42.04 0.02 11.98
C ARG A 8 40.61 -0.24 12.46
N TRP A 9 39.72 -0.56 11.53
CA TRP A 9 38.37 -1.01 11.84
C TRP A 9 38.43 -2.47 12.29
N PHE A 10 38.12 -2.72 13.56
CA PHE A 10 37.92 -4.08 14.07
C PHE A 10 36.47 -4.52 13.76
N PHE A 11 36.31 -5.49 12.86
CA PHE A 11 35.05 -6.23 12.73
C PHE A 11 35.01 -7.32 13.81
N LEU A 12 34.11 -7.17 14.78
CA LEU A 12 33.75 -8.24 15.71
C LEU A 12 32.85 -9.24 14.98
N ILE A 13 33.40 -10.40 14.65
CA ILE A 13 32.62 -11.57 14.23
C ILE A 13 32.17 -12.27 15.52
N ALA A 14 30.88 -12.18 15.84
CA ALA A 14 30.28 -12.98 16.90
C ALA A 14 30.03 -14.40 16.36
N ILE A 15 30.88 -15.36 16.75
CA ILE A 15 30.64 -16.78 16.51
C ILE A 15 29.76 -17.30 17.66
N ALA A 16 28.49 -17.54 17.39
CA ALA A 16 27.61 -18.24 18.31
C ALA A 16 27.87 -19.75 18.20
N VAL A 17 28.55 -20.33 19.19
CA VAL A 17 28.68 -21.79 19.34
C VAL A 17 27.43 -22.30 20.06
N GLY A 18 26.50 -22.87 19.30
CA GLY A 18 25.35 -23.59 19.86
C GLY A 18 25.72 -25.04 20.16
N ILE A 19 25.70 -25.44 21.43
CA ILE A 19 25.77 -26.85 21.82
C ILE A 19 24.39 -27.47 21.51
N ALA A 20 24.28 -28.18 20.39
CA ALA A 20 23.11 -28.99 20.08
C ALA A 20 23.20 -30.32 20.84
N ARG A 21 22.31 -30.53 21.82
CA ARG A 21 22.03 -31.87 22.34
C ARG A 21 21.17 -32.59 21.31
N GLY A 22 21.69 -33.67 20.71
CA GLY A 22 20.93 -34.49 19.76
C GLY A 22 19.68 -35.07 20.43
N GLN A 23 18.51 -34.71 19.92
CA GLN A 23 17.27 -35.40 20.25
C GLN A 23 17.18 -36.66 19.40
N SER A 24 16.89 -37.79 20.05
CA SER A 24 16.63 -39.06 19.36
C SER A 24 15.50 -38.91 18.34
N PRO A 25 15.52 -39.64 17.21
CA PRO A 25 14.50 -39.50 16.18
C PRO A 25 13.13 -39.86 16.75
N HIS A 26 12.24 -38.88 16.85
CA HIS A 26 10.83 -39.14 17.14
C HIS A 26 10.22 -39.74 15.88
N GLN A 27 9.70 -40.97 15.97
CA GLN A 27 8.83 -41.51 14.93
C GLN A 27 7.65 -40.54 14.74
N PRO A 28 7.22 -40.25 13.50
CA PRO A 28 6.08 -39.37 13.27
C PRO A 28 4.83 -40.04 13.84
N SER A 29 4.42 -39.63 15.05
CA SER A 29 3.07 -39.84 15.53
C SER A 29 2.13 -39.17 14.55
N GLU A 30 1.06 -39.85 14.12
CA GLU A 30 -0.02 -39.20 13.38
C GLU A 30 -0.40 -37.90 14.11
N ASP A 31 -0.23 -36.78 13.40
CA ASP A 31 -0.39 -35.44 13.93
C ASP A 31 -1.86 -35.26 14.37
N SER A 32 -2.07 -35.28 15.69
CA SER A 32 -3.38 -35.09 16.32
C SER A 32 -3.95 -33.68 16.14
N LEU A 33 -3.19 -32.75 15.55
CA LEU A 33 -3.67 -31.43 15.20
C LEU A 33 -4.65 -31.55 14.02
N LYS A 34 -5.95 -31.53 14.34
CA LYS A 34 -6.95 -31.08 13.37
C LYS A 34 -6.52 -29.68 12.91
N LEU A 35 -5.98 -29.60 11.69
CA LEU A 35 -5.74 -28.35 10.97
C LEU A 35 -7.09 -27.67 10.75
N TYR A 36 -7.55 -26.91 11.75
CA TYR A 36 -8.60 -25.94 11.58
C TYR A 36 -8.02 -24.80 10.75
N ARG A 37 -8.07 -24.93 9.42
CA ARG A 37 -7.84 -23.80 8.53
C ARG A 37 -8.99 -22.83 8.74
N THR A 38 -8.73 -21.74 9.46
CA THR A 38 -9.70 -20.67 9.65
C THR A 38 -10.15 -20.18 8.26
N PRO A 39 -11.45 -20.00 8.02
CA PRO A 39 -11.92 -19.54 6.72
C PRO A 39 -11.30 -18.19 6.38
N THR A 40 -10.75 -18.05 5.17
CA THR A 40 -10.20 -16.78 4.69
C THR A 40 -11.31 -15.74 4.62
N VAL A 41 -11.14 -14.62 5.32
CA VAL A 41 -12.11 -13.53 5.34
C VAL A 41 -11.70 -12.46 4.32
N VAL A 42 -12.63 -12.13 3.43
CA VAL A 42 -12.49 -11.08 2.41
C VAL A 42 -13.52 -9.98 2.63
N VAL A 43 -13.13 -8.75 2.34
CA VAL A 43 -13.98 -7.55 2.45
C VAL A 43 -14.42 -7.08 1.07
N THR A 44 -13.56 -7.24 0.06
CA THR A 44 -13.65 -6.54 -1.22
C THR A 44 -14.88 -6.90 -2.03
N GLY A 45 -15.36 -8.15 -1.97
CA GLY A 45 -16.54 -8.59 -2.72
C GLY A 45 -17.87 -8.01 -2.20
N THR A 46 -17.97 -7.63 -0.93
CA THR A 46 -19.23 -7.15 -0.31
C THR A 46 -19.07 -5.85 0.50
N ARG A 47 -17.92 -5.17 0.43
CA ARG A 47 -17.51 -4.07 1.32
C ARG A 47 -17.60 -4.40 2.83
N ASN A 48 -17.71 -5.69 3.16
CA ASN A 48 -17.91 -6.17 4.53
C ASN A 48 -17.16 -7.49 4.70
N PRO A 49 -16.51 -7.75 5.86
CA PRO A 49 -15.85 -9.02 6.13
C PRO A 49 -16.83 -10.19 5.94
N SER A 50 -16.50 -11.09 5.02
CA SER A 50 -17.23 -12.33 4.76
C SER A 50 -16.23 -13.47 4.50
N SER A 51 -16.59 -14.71 4.83
CA SER A 51 -15.78 -15.85 4.37
C SER A 51 -15.74 -15.85 2.85
N ILE A 52 -14.58 -16.15 2.27
CA ILE A 52 -14.37 -16.25 0.83
C ILE A 52 -15.36 -17.24 0.16
N GLU A 53 -15.78 -18.28 0.90
CA GLU A 53 -16.76 -19.27 0.44
C GLU A 53 -18.18 -18.72 0.31
N TYR A 54 -18.49 -17.62 1.02
CA TYR A 54 -19.79 -16.97 1.02
C TYR A 54 -19.79 -15.63 0.29
N THR A 55 -18.67 -15.28 -0.38
CA THR A 55 -18.59 -14.08 -1.21
C THR A 55 -19.22 -14.36 -2.58
N PRO A 56 -20.11 -13.49 -3.09
CA PRO A 56 -20.79 -13.70 -4.38
C PRO A 56 -19.88 -13.48 -5.60
N VAL A 57 -18.68 -12.95 -5.38
CA VAL A 57 -17.69 -12.63 -6.41
C VAL A 57 -16.40 -13.39 -6.10
N ARG A 58 -15.71 -13.86 -7.13
CA ARG A 58 -14.40 -14.49 -6.99
C ARG A 58 -13.37 -13.46 -6.53
N VAL A 59 -12.87 -13.60 -5.30
CA VAL A 59 -11.79 -12.79 -4.75
C VAL A 59 -10.51 -13.62 -4.76
N GLU A 60 -9.45 -13.08 -5.33
CA GLU A 60 -8.09 -13.60 -5.21
C GLU A 60 -7.42 -12.95 -4.00
N VAL A 61 -6.82 -13.76 -3.12
CA VAL A 61 -6.15 -13.26 -1.91
C VAL A 61 -4.66 -13.56 -2.05
N LEU A 62 -3.88 -12.49 -2.12
CA LEU A 62 -2.44 -12.51 -2.30
C LEU A 62 -1.80 -12.09 -0.99
N GLN A 63 -1.01 -12.99 -0.38
CA GLN A 63 -0.33 -12.71 0.88
C GLN A 63 1.18 -12.60 0.64
N PRO A 64 1.83 -11.51 1.06
CA PRO A 64 3.29 -11.44 1.06
C PRO A 64 3.83 -12.52 2.00
N LEU A 65 4.61 -13.45 1.47
CA LEU A 65 5.23 -14.48 2.30
C LEU A 65 6.37 -13.86 3.13
N PRO A 66 6.58 -14.30 4.39
CA PRO A 66 7.71 -13.84 5.20
C PRO A 66 9.07 -14.09 4.52
N THR A 67 9.12 -15.11 3.65
CA THR A 67 10.29 -15.57 2.91
C THR A 67 10.34 -15.11 1.46
N THR A 68 9.54 -14.12 1.02
CA THR A 68 9.56 -13.68 -0.38
C THR A 68 10.98 -13.26 -0.79
N SER A 69 11.65 -14.20 -1.45
CA SER A 69 13.07 -14.19 -1.82
C SER A 69 13.34 -13.37 -3.08
N ALA A 70 12.30 -12.74 -3.63
CA ALA A 70 12.34 -11.98 -4.89
C ALA A 70 12.84 -10.53 -4.73
N GLY A 71 13.20 -10.09 -3.52
CA GLY A 71 13.71 -8.73 -3.30
C GLY A 71 12.66 -7.63 -3.47
N GLN A 72 11.37 -7.98 -3.51
CA GLN A 72 10.27 -7.03 -3.59
C GLN A 72 10.21 -6.14 -2.33
N THR A 73 10.01 -4.86 -2.57
CA THR A 73 9.99 -3.77 -1.58
C THR A 73 8.66 -3.04 -1.54
N THR A 74 7.93 -3.05 -2.67
CA THR A 74 6.69 -2.29 -2.83
C THR A 74 5.53 -3.17 -3.27
N VAL A 75 4.31 -2.69 -3.05
CA VAL A 75 3.10 -3.35 -3.56
C VAL A 75 3.08 -3.42 -5.08
N ALA A 76 3.67 -2.44 -5.77
CA ALA A 76 3.77 -2.45 -7.22
C ALA A 76 4.49 -3.71 -7.73
N GLU A 77 5.68 -3.98 -7.18
CA GLU A 77 6.51 -5.14 -7.50
C GLU A 77 5.82 -6.46 -7.11
N PHE A 78 5.18 -6.50 -5.93
CA PHE A 78 4.43 -7.68 -5.47
C PHE A 78 3.27 -8.05 -6.42
N LEU A 79 2.53 -7.05 -6.91
CA LEU A 79 1.40 -7.29 -7.80
C LEU A 79 1.81 -7.65 -9.23
N GLU A 80 3.01 -7.27 -9.65
CA GLU A 80 3.54 -7.64 -10.98
C GLU A 80 3.69 -9.16 -11.15
N GLU A 81 3.93 -9.89 -10.07
CA GLU A 81 4.01 -11.35 -10.12
C GLU A 81 2.64 -12.04 -10.22
N SER A 82 1.55 -11.29 -10.10
CA SER A 82 0.20 -11.83 -10.15
C SER A 82 -0.28 -12.01 -11.59
N ALA A 83 -0.82 -13.19 -11.90
CA ALA A 83 -1.31 -13.49 -13.24
C ALA A 83 -2.37 -12.48 -13.71
N GLY A 84 -2.21 -11.93 -14.91
CA GLY A 84 -3.14 -10.96 -15.50
C GLY A 84 -2.96 -9.52 -15.00
N VAL A 85 -1.89 -9.25 -14.25
CA VAL A 85 -1.43 -7.90 -13.90
C VAL A 85 -0.18 -7.58 -14.71
N LEU A 86 -0.11 -6.38 -15.27
CA LEU A 86 1.12 -5.85 -15.89
C LEU A 86 1.42 -4.49 -15.27
N GLN A 87 2.68 -4.25 -14.92
CA GLN A 87 3.12 -2.91 -14.54
C GLN A 87 3.33 -2.06 -15.78
N GLN A 88 2.71 -0.89 -15.79
CA GLN A 88 2.96 0.12 -16.80
C GLN A 88 4.02 1.09 -16.25
N TYR A 89 5.26 0.89 -16.68
CA TYR A 89 6.38 1.79 -16.37
C TYR A 89 6.36 2.99 -17.32
N ARG A 90 5.69 4.08 -16.90
CA ARG A 90 5.85 5.41 -17.50
C ARG A 90 6.45 6.35 -16.44
N VAL A 91 6.02 7.60 -16.39
CA VAL A 91 6.38 8.54 -15.31
C VAL A 91 5.91 8.04 -13.93
N ARG A 92 4.85 7.23 -13.88
CA ARG A 92 4.37 6.52 -12.68
C ARG A 92 4.19 5.03 -12.98
N SER A 93 4.19 4.21 -11.93
CA SER A 93 3.97 2.76 -11.99
C SER A 93 2.51 2.45 -11.71
N GLY A 94 1.76 2.08 -12.75
CA GLY A 94 0.35 1.69 -12.63
C GLY A 94 0.14 0.21 -12.93
N ILE A 95 -0.89 -0.39 -12.35
CA ILE A 95 -1.29 -1.76 -12.66
C ILE A 95 -2.32 -1.79 -13.79
N GLN A 96 -1.98 -2.45 -14.88
CA GLN A 96 -2.92 -2.85 -15.92
C GLN A 96 -3.52 -4.20 -15.52
N VAL A 97 -4.84 -4.34 -15.63
CA VAL A 97 -5.56 -5.56 -15.22
C VAL A 97 -6.29 -6.13 -16.41
N MET A 98 -5.98 -7.37 -16.79
CA MET A 98 -6.64 -8.08 -17.90
C MET A 98 -6.65 -7.28 -19.22
N GLY A 99 -5.60 -6.48 -19.47
CA GLY A 99 -5.48 -5.61 -20.65
C GLY A 99 -6.12 -4.23 -20.51
N LEU A 100 -6.87 -3.94 -19.44
CA LEU A 100 -7.46 -2.62 -19.20
C LEU A 100 -6.49 -1.67 -18.52
N GLU A 101 -6.46 -0.42 -18.98
CA GLU A 101 -5.58 0.62 -18.45
C GLU A 101 -5.75 0.82 -16.92
N PRO A 102 -4.71 1.29 -16.21
CA PRO A 102 -4.76 1.54 -14.77
C PRO A 102 -5.89 2.46 -14.31
N ALA A 103 -6.40 3.32 -15.21
CA ALA A 103 -7.54 4.20 -14.96
C ALA A 103 -8.84 3.45 -14.64
N TYR A 104 -8.97 2.21 -15.12
CA TYR A 104 -10.16 1.36 -14.94
C TYR A 104 -10.07 0.40 -13.74
N THR A 105 -9.00 0.49 -12.95
CA THR A 105 -8.85 -0.29 -11.71
C THR A 105 -8.95 0.62 -10.50
N LEU A 106 -9.86 0.28 -9.59
CA LEU A 106 -9.97 0.95 -8.30
C LEU A 106 -8.96 0.33 -7.32
N VAL A 107 -8.13 1.17 -6.72
CA VAL A 107 -7.20 0.76 -5.67
C VAL A 107 -7.68 1.30 -4.33
N LEU A 108 -7.79 0.40 -3.36
CA LEU A 108 -8.19 0.69 -1.99
C LEU A 108 -7.05 0.34 -1.03
N LEU A 109 -6.92 1.11 0.05
CA LEU A 109 -6.13 0.77 1.22
C LEU A 109 -7.09 0.68 2.42
N ASN A 110 -7.17 -0.49 3.05
CA ASN A 110 -8.11 -0.76 4.15
C ASN A 110 -9.57 -0.40 3.77
N GLY A 111 -9.97 -0.65 2.52
CA GLY A 111 -11.31 -0.35 2.01
C GLY A 111 -11.57 1.13 1.68
N GLN A 112 -10.57 2.02 1.82
CA GLN A 112 -10.67 3.43 1.44
C GLN A 112 -9.93 3.71 0.12
N PRO A 113 -10.45 4.57 -0.77
CA PRO A 113 -9.78 4.88 -2.03
C PRO A 113 -8.40 5.49 -1.86
N LEU A 114 -7.42 4.99 -2.62
CA LEU A 114 -6.10 5.60 -2.70
C LEU A 114 -6.11 6.74 -3.73
N THR A 115 -5.58 7.90 -3.35
CA THR A 115 -5.56 9.12 -4.17
C THR A 115 -4.16 9.38 -4.76
N GLY A 116 -4.08 10.41 -5.60
CA GLY A 116 -2.87 10.80 -6.31
C GLY A 116 -2.80 10.22 -7.71
N ARG A 117 -3.94 10.19 -8.40
CA ARG A 117 -4.00 9.66 -9.76
C ARG A 117 -3.48 10.72 -10.71
N VAL A 118 -2.39 10.42 -11.41
CA VAL A 118 -1.87 11.33 -12.45
C VAL A 118 -1.85 10.61 -13.79
N ALA A 119 -2.47 11.21 -14.80
CA ALA A 119 -2.71 10.60 -16.11
C ALA A 119 -3.35 9.20 -15.99
N GLY A 120 -4.32 9.05 -15.09
CA GLY A 120 -5.03 7.78 -14.89
C GLY A 120 -4.29 6.76 -14.02
N VAL A 121 -3.08 7.03 -13.53
CA VAL A 121 -2.24 6.07 -12.80
C VAL A 121 -2.11 6.41 -11.31
N ILE A 122 -2.33 5.41 -10.44
CA ILE A 122 -2.00 5.47 -9.00
C ILE A 122 -0.65 4.79 -8.78
N ASP A 123 0.30 5.49 -8.17
CA ASP A 123 1.65 4.97 -7.91
C ASP A 123 1.68 4.07 -6.66
N LEU A 124 1.69 2.75 -6.89
CA LEU A 124 1.71 1.74 -5.81
C LEU A 124 3.08 1.57 -5.14
N ARG A 125 4.14 2.22 -5.64
CA ARG A 125 5.45 2.21 -4.98
C ARG A 125 5.42 2.94 -3.63
N ARG A 126 4.43 3.80 -3.41
CA ARG A 126 4.16 4.54 -2.16
C ARG A 126 3.68 3.65 -1.01
N LEU A 127 3.46 2.37 -1.27
CA LEU A 127 3.03 1.38 -0.28
C LEU A 127 4.16 0.37 -0.06
N PRO A 128 4.90 0.50 1.07
CA PRO A 128 5.94 -0.46 1.42
C PRO A 128 5.33 -1.82 1.71
N LEU A 129 5.86 -2.88 1.10
CA LEU A 129 5.34 -4.24 1.22
C LEU A 129 5.41 -4.74 2.67
N GLY A 130 6.40 -4.27 3.44
CA GLY A 130 6.54 -4.60 4.86
C GLY A 130 5.36 -4.19 5.74
N ASN A 131 4.45 -3.35 5.24
CA ASN A 131 3.21 -2.97 5.93
C ASN A 131 1.93 -3.64 5.45
N ILE A 132 2.05 -4.68 4.64
CA ILE A 132 0.89 -5.31 4.00
C ILE A 132 0.69 -6.69 4.59
N ASP A 133 -0.52 -6.96 5.05
CA ASP A 133 -0.96 -8.28 5.48
C ASP A 133 -1.36 -9.12 4.27
N ARG A 134 -2.18 -8.53 3.40
CA ARG A 134 -2.64 -9.16 2.17
C ARG A 134 -3.17 -8.14 1.18
N VAL A 135 -3.29 -8.56 -0.07
CA VAL A 135 -4.04 -7.87 -1.10
C VAL A 135 -5.21 -8.75 -1.52
N GLU A 136 -6.41 -8.18 -1.48
CA GLU A 136 -7.62 -8.77 -2.03
C GLU A 136 -7.86 -8.19 -3.42
N PHE A 137 -7.95 -9.05 -4.42
CA PHE A 137 -8.10 -8.66 -5.81
C PHE A 137 -9.35 -9.28 -6.42
N VAL A 138 -10.27 -8.42 -6.86
CA VAL A 138 -11.42 -8.80 -7.67
C VAL A 138 -11.14 -8.38 -9.10
N LYS A 139 -11.01 -9.36 -10.00
CA LYS A 139 -10.83 -9.16 -11.44
C LYS A 139 -12.19 -9.10 -12.12
N GLY A 140 -12.42 -8.05 -12.91
CA GLY A 140 -13.67 -7.83 -13.63
C GLY A 140 -14.55 -6.72 -13.03
N PRO A 141 -15.70 -6.45 -13.66
CA PRO A 141 -16.48 -5.26 -13.38
C PRO A 141 -17.13 -5.33 -11.99
N MET A 142 -16.78 -4.35 -11.16
CA MET A 142 -17.32 -4.14 -9.81
C MET A 142 -17.98 -2.76 -9.68
N SER A 143 -18.40 -2.19 -10.80
CA SER A 143 -18.95 -0.84 -10.88
C SER A 143 -20.28 -0.65 -10.17
N SER A 144 -21.06 -1.73 -9.99
CA SER A 144 -22.28 -1.70 -9.19
C SER A 144 -22.03 -1.41 -7.71
N LEU A 145 -20.90 -1.87 -7.18
CA LEU A 145 -20.54 -1.70 -5.77
C LEU A 145 -19.55 -0.54 -5.55
N TYR A 146 -18.70 -0.24 -6.54
CA TYR A 146 -17.61 0.72 -6.39
C TYR A 146 -17.61 1.89 -7.37
N GLY A 147 -18.58 1.97 -8.28
CA GLY A 147 -18.69 3.05 -9.26
C GLY A 147 -17.84 2.86 -10.51
N SER A 148 -17.82 3.87 -11.37
CA SER A 148 -17.29 3.81 -12.74
C SER A 148 -15.78 3.49 -12.84
N THR A 149 -15.02 3.70 -11.76
CA THR A 149 -13.57 3.46 -11.69
C THR A 149 -13.20 1.97 -11.50
N ALA A 150 -14.18 1.10 -11.29
CA ALA A 150 -13.99 -0.34 -11.03
C ALA A 150 -14.41 -1.25 -12.21
N LEU A 151 -14.15 -0.81 -13.45
CA LEU A 151 -14.50 -1.58 -14.66
C LEU A 151 -13.57 -2.80 -14.88
N GLY A 152 -12.27 -2.62 -14.65
CA GLY A 152 -11.28 -3.70 -14.76
C GLY A 152 -11.13 -4.52 -13.49
N GLY A 153 -11.44 -3.94 -12.33
CA GLY A 153 -11.39 -4.63 -11.06
C GLY A 153 -11.23 -3.71 -9.86
N VAL A 154 -11.09 -4.34 -8.70
CA VAL A 154 -10.82 -3.69 -7.42
C VAL A 154 -9.65 -4.40 -6.75
N VAL A 155 -8.62 -3.64 -6.43
CA VAL A 155 -7.46 -4.09 -5.66
C VAL A 155 -7.54 -3.42 -4.29
N ASN A 156 -7.79 -4.21 -3.25
CA ASN A 156 -7.85 -3.73 -1.88
C ASN A 156 -6.66 -4.24 -1.08
N ILE A 157 -5.82 -3.31 -0.64
CA ILE A 157 -4.58 -3.59 0.08
C ILE A 157 -4.91 -3.47 1.56
N LEU A 158 -4.67 -4.52 2.34
CA LEU A 158 -4.97 -4.56 3.76
C LEU A 158 -3.70 -4.56 4.58
N THR A 159 -3.65 -3.68 5.58
CA THR A 159 -2.54 -3.61 6.53
C THR A 159 -2.79 -4.54 7.72
N PRO A 160 -1.72 -5.02 8.41
CA PRO A 160 -1.86 -5.87 9.58
C PRO A 160 -2.71 -5.24 10.68
N ARG A 161 -3.52 -6.06 11.33
CA ARG A 161 -4.27 -5.69 12.53
C ARG A 161 -3.46 -6.05 13.78
N PRO A 162 -3.54 -5.26 14.87
CA PRO A 162 -2.89 -5.60 16.12
C PRO A 162 -3.40 -6.93 16.67
N HIS A 163 -2.49 -7.67 17.29
CA HIS A 163 -2.79 -8.91 18.00
C HIS A 163 -2.95 -8.66 19.50
N HIS A 164 -3.54 -9.63 20.20
CA HIS A 164 -3.59 -9.62 21.66
C HIS A 164 -2.18 -9.75 22.25
N GLY A 165 -1.90 -9.00 23.30
CA GLY A 165 -0.58 -8.86 23.91
C GLY A 165 0.33 -7.87 23.17
N TRP A 166 1.59 -7.83 23.60
CA TRP A 166 2.62 -7.00 22.98
C TRP A 166 3.17 -7.64 21.71
N THR A 167 3.35 -6.83 20.68
CA THR A 167 4.00 -7.20 19.42
C THR A 167 5.07 -6.17 19.08
N LEU A 168 6.23 -6.64 18.65
CA LEU A 168 7.32 -5.82 18.14
C LEU A 168 7.96 -6.56 16.97
N GLN A 169 8.03 -5.90 15.83
CA GLN A 169 8.70 -6.41 14.64
C GLN A 169 9.62 -5.33 14.09
N LEU A 170 10.89 -5.71 13.90
CA LEU A 170 11.90 -4.89 13.25
C LEU A 170 12.38 -5.66 12.02
N ARG A 171 12.34 -5.02 10.85
CA ARG A 171 12.88 -5.58 9.60
C ARG A 171 13.82 -4.58 8.99
N THR A 172 14.98 -5.04 8.57
CA THR A 172 15.88 -4.25 7.72
C THR A 172 16.20 -5.04 6.46
N GLN A 173 16.38 -4.33 5.36
CA GLN A 173 16.71 -4.92 4.07
C GLN A 173 17.69 -4.01 3.35
N HIS A 174 18.66 -4.60 2.67
CA HIS A 174 19.58 -3.89 1.81
C HIS A 174 19.58 -4.55 0.44
N ILE A 175 19.30 -3.77 -0.59
CA ILE A 175 19.27 -4.22 -1.98
C ILE A 175 20.31 -3.45 -2.75
N THR A 176 21.20 -4.17 -3.43
CA THR A 176 22.15 -3.58 -4.36
C THR A 176 21.40 -2.78 -5.41
N ARG A 177 21.67 -1.47 -5.49
CA ARG A 177 20.95 -0.51 -6.37
C ARG A 177 19.46 -0.28 -6.04
N GLY A 178 18.86 -1.02 -5.10
CA GLY A 178 17.49 -0.78 -4.61
C GLY A 178 17.42 0.09 -3.35
N GLY A 179 18.52 0.20 -2.61
CA GLY A 179 18.62 1.00 -1.39
C GLY A 179 18.55 0.18 -0.10
N SER A 180 18.56 0.89 1.03
CA SER A 180 18.41 0.32 2.37
C SER A 180 17.05 0.70 2.95
N GLU A 181 16.43 -0.25 3.63
CA GLU A 181 15.09 -0.12 4.22
C GLU A 181 15.11 -0.54 5.69
N LEU A 182 14.30 0.16 6.47
CA LEU A 182 14.00 -0.12 7.87
C LEU A 182 12.49 -0.06 8.06
N HIS A 183 11.93 -1.12 8.62
CA HIS A 183 10.54 -1.19 9.05
C HIS A 183 10.51 -1.46 10.55
N ALA A 184 9.73 -0.69 11.28
CA ALA A 184 9.44 -0.97 12.68
C ALA A 184 7.92 -1.00 12.87
N ARG A 185 7.42 -2.07 13.47
CA ARG A 185 6.02 -2.22 13.89
C ARG A 185 5.97 -2.54 15.36
N GLY A 186 5.18 -1.82 16.11
CA GLY A 186 4.92 -2.10 17.52
C GLY A 186 3.43 -2.02 17.79
N GLY A 187 2.90 -2.90 18.61
CA GLY A 187 1.48 -2.86 18.96
C GLY A 187 1.19 -3.55 20.27
N TYR A 188 0.06 -3.19 20.85
CA TYR A 188 -0.49 -3.82 22.04
C TYR A 188 -2.00 -3.96 21.88
N GLY A 189 -2.53 -5.14 22.18
CA GLY A 189 -3.97 -5.38 22.21
C GLY A 189 -4.39 -6.15 23.46
N ASP A 190 -5.59 -5.88 23.94
CA ASP A 190 -6.24 -6.62 25.01
C ASP A 190 -7.72 -6.88 24.67
N SER A 191 -8.56 -7.12 25.68
CA SER A 191 -10.00 -7.34 25.49
C SER A 191 -10.81 -6.06 25.27
N ILE A 192 -10.27 -4.90 25.67
CA ILE A 192 -10.97 -3.61 25.56
C ILE A 192 -10.55 -2.83 24.32
N GLY A 193 -9.40 -3.12 23.74
CA GLY A 193 -8.96 -2.47 22.52
C GLY A 193 -7.56 -2.87 22.10
N ALA A 194 -7.06 -2.21 21.07
CA ALA A 194 -5.71 -2.45 20.58
C ALA A 194 -5.15 -1.23 19.85
N VAL A 195 -3.84 -1.07 19.87
CA VAL A 195 -3.12 -0.04 19.11
C VAL A 195 -1.94 -0.66 18.38
N GLN A 196 -1.66 -0.17 17.18
CA GLN A 196 -0.50 -0.54 16.40
C GLN A 196 0.10 0.70 15.75
N LEU A 197 1.42 0.82 15.83
CA LEU A 197 2.21 1.82 15.13
C LEU A 197 3.12 1.10 14.14
N TYR A 198 3.28 1.70 12.98
CA TYR A 198 4.20 1.27 11.94
C TYR A 198 5.00 2.47 11.44
N SER A 199 6.30 2.26 11.25
CA SER A 199 7.18 3.20 10.57
C SER A 199 8.03 2.49 9.52
N PHE A 200 8.32 3.22 8.46
CA PHE A 200 9.14 2.82 7.34
C PHE A 200 10.09 3.95 6.98
N PHE A 201 11.34 3.60 6.74
CA PHE A 201 12.33 4.49 6.15
C PHE A 201 13.08 3.74 5.05
N ARG A 202 13.15 4.35 3.87
CA ARG A 202 13.98 3.86 2.76
C ARG A 202 14.86 4.97 2.24
N ARG A 203 16.10 4.61 1.91
CA ARG A 203 17.02 5.48 1.18
C ARG A 203 17.69 4.69 0.06
N SER A 204 17.54 5.18 -1.17
CA SER A 204 18.21 4.67 -2.36
C SER A 204 19.12 5.75 -2.94
N GLN A 205 20.27 5.34 -3.49
CA GLN A 205 21.15 6.23 -4.23
C GLN A 205 20.84 6.13 -5.72
N PRO A 206 20.97 7.23 -6.48
CA PRO A 206 20.83 7.17 -7.93
C PRO A 206 21.93 6.27 -8.50
N PHE A 207 21.60 5.56 -9.57
CA PHE A 207 22.54 4.74 -10.32
C PHE A 207 22.17 4.76 -11.80
N ALA A 208 23.03 4.25 -12.66
CA ALA A 208 22.70 4.05 -14.06
C ALA A 208 23.02 2.61 -14.47
N ILE A 209 22.22 2.08 -15.38
CA ILE A 209 22.51 0.83 -16.06
C ILE A 209 22.85 1.18 -17.50
N THR A 210 24.03 0.76 -17.96
CA THR A 210 24.44 0.92 -19.35
C THR A 210 24.21 -0.39 -20.08
N VAL A 211 23.44 -0.34 -21.16
CA VAL A 211 23.25 -1.44 -22.11
C VAL A 211 23.74 -0.93 -23.46
N ASP A 212 24.70 -1.63 -24.04
CA ASP A 212 25.45 -1.19 -25.22
C ASP A 212 26.04 0.22 -25.04
N SER A 213 25.53 1.21 -25.76
CA SER A 213 25.95 2.61 -25.69
C SER A 213 24.93 3.54 -25.02
N ILE A 214 23.83 3.00 -24.48
CA ILE A 214 22.74 3.78 -23.89
C ILE A 214 22.79 3.62 -22.37
N SER A 215 22.89 4.74 -21.66
CA SER A 215 22.87 4.80 -20.20
C SER A 215 21.48 5.17 -19.72
N PHE A 216 20.84 4.28 -18.96
CA PHE A 216 19.52 4.48 -18.35
C PHE A 216 19.71 4.94 -16.91
N PRO A 217 19.42 6.22 -16.59
CA PRO A 217 19.52 6.71 -15.23
C PRO A 217 18.32 6.25 -14.39
N TYR A 218 18.59 5.89 -13.14
CA TYR A 218 17.62 5.62 -12.09
C TYR A 218 17.78 6.68 -11.00
N ALA A 219 16.68 7.33 -10.65
CA ALA A 219 16.67 8.35 -9.63
C ALA A 219 16.84 7.75 -8.22
N GLY A 220 17.53 8.47 -7.35
CA GLY A 220 17.60 8.14 -5.94
C GLY A 220 16.38 8.70 -5.20
N SER A 221 15.96 8.02 -4.13
CA SER A 221 14.81 8.41 -3.31
C SER A 221 15.11 8.35 -1.81
N THR A 222 14.38 9.17 -1.07
CA THR A 222 14.24 9.03 0.38
C THR A 222 12.76 9.02 0.71
N GLU A 223 12.31 7.96 1.35
CA GLU A 223 10.90 7.66 1.57
C GLU A 223 10.65 7.38 3.05
N ILE A 224 9.54 7.91 3.55
CA ILE A 224 9.07 7.72 4.92
C ILE A 224 7.59 7.37 4.86
N ALA A 225 7.18 6.30 5.53
CA ALA A 225 5.78 5.98 5.74
C ALA A 225 5.52 5.76 7.22
N LEU A 226 4.43 6.32 7.72
CA LEU A 226 3.96 6.15 9.10
C LEU A 226 2.51 5.70 9.07
N GLN A 227 2.14 4.78 9.95
CA GLN A 227 0.74 4.43 10.16
C GLN A 227 0.47 4.18 11.65
N ALA A 228 -0.68 4.63 12.12
CA ALA A 228 -1.22 4.31 13.43
C ALA A 228 -2.63 3.75 13.24
N VAL A 229 -2.90 2.60 13.87
CA VAL A 229 -4.23 1.98 13.88
C VAL A 229 -4.63 1.73 15.33
N ALA A 230 -5.86 2.09 15.68
CA ALA A 230 -6.42 1.86 16.99
C ALA A 230 -7.80 1.21 16.87
N TYR A 231 -8.09 0.28 17.78
CA TYR A 231 -9.37 -0.35 17.98
C TYR A 231 -9.79 -0.12 19.43
N TRP A 232 -11.07 0.17 19.63
CA TRP A 232 -11.66 0.23 20.96
C TRP A 232 -12.98 -0.53 20.93
N HIS A 233 -13.18 -1.39 21.92
CA HIS A 233 -14.36 -2.21 22.11
C HIS A 233 -15.04 -1.81 23.43
N PRO A 234 -15.78 -0.69 23.46
CA PRO A 234 -16.45 -0.24 24.69
C PRO A 234 -17.40 -1.29 25.28
N THR A 235 -17.98 -2.11 24.40
CA THR A 235 -18.80 -3.27 24.75
C THR A 235 -18.55 -4.38 23.72
N THR A 236 -19.04 -5.59 23.98
CA THR A 236 -18.98 -6.71 23.03
C THR A 236 -19.73 -6.47 21.70
N GLN A 237 -20.59 -5.45 21.65
CA GLN A 237 -21.40 -5.12 20.46
C GLN A 237 -20.82 -3.97 19.65
N TRP A 238 -19.90 -3.18 20.22
CA TRP A 238 -19.37 -1.97 19.62
C TRP A 238 -17.87 -2.13 19.32
N GLU A 239 -17.48 -1.74 18.12
CA GLU A 239 -16.08 -1.62 17.70
C GLU A 239 -15.90 -0.23 17.09
N LEU A 240 -15.00 0.56 17.68
CA LEU A 240 -14.53 1.82 17.13
C LEU A 240 -13.14 1.59 16.57
N GLN A 241 -12.90 2.08 15.34
CA GLN A 241 -11.62 1.98 14.66
C GLN A 241 -11.15 3.37 14.26
N GLY A 242 -9.88 3.66 14.51
CA GLY A 242 -9.15 4.79 13.95
C GLY A 242 -7.96 4.29 13.14
N ASP A 243 -7.73 4.85 11.97
CA ASP A 243 -6.54 4.60 11.13
C ASP A 243 -6.02 5.94 10.64
N GLY A 244 -4.73 6.19 10.82
CA GLY A 244 -4.05 7.36 10.32
C GLY A 244 -2.78 6.94 9.60
N ARG A 245 -2.55 7.45 8.39
CA ARG A 245 -1.35 7.16 7.59
C ARG A 245 -0.76 8.45 7.03
N ALA A 246 0.57 8.50 7.01
CA ALA A 246 1.36 9.52 6.34
C ALA A 246 2.40 8.86 5.42
N PHE A 247 2.62 9.44 4.26
CA PHE A 247 3.69 9.04 3.36
C PHE A 247 4.39 10.27 2.79
N PHE A 248 5.71 10.22 2.73
CA PHE A 248 6.55 11.26 2.16
C PHE A 248 7.60 10.62 1.28
N SER A 249 7.79 11.17 0.10
CA SER A 249 8.90 10.80 -0.76
C SER A 249 9.57 12.04 -1.30
N ARG A 250 10.90 12.00 -1.36
CA ARG A 250 11.71 12.91 -2.14
C ARG A 250 12.59 12.09 -3.06
N THR A 251 12.34 12.23 -4.35
CA THR A 251 13.10 11.60 -5.41
C THR A 251 13.90 12.66 -6.15
N HIS A 252 15.15 12.36 -6.49
CA HIS A 252 15.99 13.24 -7.27
C HIS A 252 16.83 12.42 -8.24
N GLY A 253 16.84 12.83 -9.51
CA GLY A 253 17.64 12.16 -10.52
C GLY A 253 17.26 12.57 -11.92
N ALA A 254 17.87 11.88 -12.87
CA ALA A 254 17.54 12.03 -14.27
C ALA A 254 16.42 11.07 -14.67
N PHE A 255 15.51 11.53 -15.51
CA PHE A 255 14.48 10.72 -16.14
C PHE A 255 14.51 10.96 -17.65
N ALA A 256 14.31 9.89 -18.41
CA ALA A 256 14.30 9.94 -19.86
C ALA A 256 12.87 10.16 -20.35
N GLU A 257 12.68 11.12 -21.26
CA GLU A 257 11.42 11.40 -21.92
C GLU A 257 11.65 11.47 -23.43
N THR A 258 10.63 11.15 -24.23
CA THR A 258 10.67 11.37 -25.68
C THR A 258 9.98 12.69 -26.00
N TYR A 259 10.74 13.69 -26.41
CA TYR A 259 10.22 14.99 -26.84
C TYR A 259 10.44 15.15 -28.35
N GLY A 260 9.38 15.32 -29.13
CA GLY A 260 9.47 15.43 -30.59
C GLY A 260 10.09 14.22 -31.29
N GLY A 261 9.98 13.02 -30.70
CA GLY A 261 10.60 11.80 -31.22
C GLY A 261 12.08 11.63 -30.87
N GLN A 262 12.68 12.57 -30.13
CA GLN A 262 14.05 12.48 -29.62
C GLN A 262 14.07 12.13 -28.14
N LEU A 263 15.02 11.31 -27.72
CA LEU A 263 15.25 10.99 -26.31
C LEU A 263 15.91 12.20 -25.62
N ALA A 264 15.20 12.82 -24.70
CA ALA A 264 15.72 13.86 -23.81
C ALA A 264 15.93 13.26 -22.42
N ILE A 265 17.09 13.52 -21.82
CA ILE A 265 17.37 13.17 -20.42
C ILE A 265 17.21 14.46 -19.62
N ASN A 266 16.13 14.53 -18.85
CA ASN A 266 15.83 15.68 -18.00
C ASN A 266 16.33 15.37 -16.59
N GLN A 267 16.87 16.38 -15.91
CA GLN A 267 17.16 16.28 -14.48
C GLN A 267 16.01 16.91 -13.71
N GLY A 268 15.64 16.29 -12.59
CA GLY A 268 14.58 16.83 -11.78
C GLY A 268 14.52 16.30 -10.37
N ALA A 269 13.64 16.92 -9.60
CA ALA A 269 13.25 16.47 -8.27
C ALA A 269 11.75 16.32 -8.21
N PHE A 270 11.32 15.32 -7.49
CA PHE A 270 9.93 14.98 -7.32
C PHE A 270 9.64 14.78 -5.85
N ARG A 271 8.59 15.42 -5.34
CA ARG A 271 8.17 15.31 -3.94
C ARG A 271 6.74 14.86 -3.88
N GLN A 272 6.49 13.78 -3.14
CA GLN A 272 5.13 13.31 -2.84
C GLN A 272 4.86 13.43 -1.36
N ARG A 273 3.65 13.84 -1.02
CA ARG A 273 3.12 13.84 0.33
C ARG A 273 1.71 13.29 0.30
N GLU A 274 1.41 12.40 1.22
CA GLU A 274 0.08 11.84 1.38
C GLU A 274 -0.25 11.74 2.85
N TRP A 275 -1.47 12.10 3.20
CA TRP A 275 -2.01 11.91 4.53
C TRP A 275 -3.42 11.37 4.40
N SER A 276 -3.77 10.41 5.26
CA SER A 276 -5.13 9.91 5.36
C SER A 276 -5.49 9.62 6.80
N VAL A 277 -6.75 9.83 7.13
CA VAL A 277 -7.35 9.50 8.41
C VAL A 277 -8.71 8.88 8.14
N SER A 278 -8.99 7.76 8.79
CA SER A 278 -10.32 7.18 8.85
C SER A 278 -10.73 6.93 10.29
N VAL A 279 -12.00 7.17 10.57
CA VAL A 279 -12.63 6.83 11.84
C VAL A 279 -13.94 6.14 11.52
N SER A 280 -14.16 4.95 12.07
CA SER A 280 -15.38 4.20 11.86
C SER A 280 -15.90 3.59 13.14
N SER A 281 -17.21 3.43 13.19
CA SER A 281 -17.92 2.74 14.25
C SER A 281 -18.70 1.59 13.66
N SER A 282 -18.59 0.42 14.28
CA SER A 282 -19.39 -0.75 13.98
C SER A 282 -20.17 -1.18 15.20
N TRP A 283 -21.49 -1.31 15.03
CA TRP A 283 -22.38 -1.87 16.03
C TRP A 283 -22.97 -3.18 15.50
N THR A 284 -22.79 -4.26 16.23
CA THR A 284 -23.24 -5.61 15.84
C THR A 284 -24.14 -6.20 16.92
N VAL A 285 -25.37 -6.56 16.53
CA VAL A 285 -26.33 -7.23 17.40
C VAL A 285 -26.97 -8.40 16.67
N ARG A 286 -26.74 -9.60 17.20
CA ARG A 286 -27.25 -10.87 16.64
C ARG A 286 -26.86 -11.06 15.17
N ARG A 287 -27.77 -10.74 14.26
CA ARG A 287 -27.63 -10.90 12.80
C ARG A 287 -27.57 -9.57 12.05
N ALA A 288 -27.63 -8.45 12.76
CA ALA A 288 -27.57 -7.11 12.21
C ALA A 288 -26.23 -6.46 12.53
N ARG A 289 -25.67 -5.75 11.55
CA ARG A 289 -24.46 -4.95 11.71
C ARG A 289 -24.68 -3.59 11.07
N LEU A 290 -24.51 -2.53 11.84
CA LEU A 290 -24.44 -1.16 11.35
C LEU A 290 -22.99 -0.71 11.39
N GLN A 291 -22.54 -0.06 10.33
CA GLN A 291 -21.25 0.59 10.25
C GLN A 291 -21.43 2.02 9.76
N VAL A 292 -20.72 2.95 10.38
CA VAL A 292 -20.68 4.35 9.98
C VAL A 292 -19.22 4.79 9.99
N GLY A 293 -18.79 5.52 8.97
CA GLY A 293 -17.41 5.94 8.86
C GLY A 293 -17.22 7.31 8.24
N LEU A 294 -16.11 7.92 8.63
CA LEU A 294 -15.56 9.15 8.11
C LEU A 294 -14.16 8.86 7.59
N PHE A 295 -13.84 9.39 6.42
CA PHE A 295 -12.51 9.29 5.83
C PHE A 295 -12.12 10.63 5.21
N GLY A 296 -10.88 11.02 5.45
CA GLY A 296 -10.26 12.19 4.84
C GLY A 296 -8.88 11.83 4.31
N ASN A 297 -8.54 12.33 3.12
CA ASN A 297 -7.24 12.16 2.52
C ASN A 297 -6.82 13.44 1.80
N GLN A 298 -5.51 13.73 1.83
CA GLN A 298 -4.87 14.74 1.02
C GLN A 298 -3.60 14.17 0.40
N TYR A 299 -3.48 14.31 -0.91
CA TYR A 299 -2.31 14.00 -1.70
C TYR A 299 -1.75 15.25 -2.34
N GLU A 300 -0.42 15.39 -2.32
CA GLU A 300 0.31 16.46 -2.96
C GLU A 300 1.52 15.90 -3.69
N GLU A 301 1.79 16.46 -4.86
CA GLU A 301 2.88 16.11 -5.72
C GLU A 301 3.49 17.38 -6.31
N LEU A 302 4.78 17.61 -6.05
CA LEU A 302 5.54 18.71 -6.65
C LEU A 302 6.63 18.16 -7.55
N TYR A 303 6.69 18.64 -8.78
CA TYR A 303 7.65 18.23 -9.79
C TYR A 303 8.48 19.44 -10.21
N TYR A 304 9.80 19.30 -10.12
CA TYR A 304 10.78 20.27 -10.56
C TYR A 304 11.63 19.62 -11.63
N TRP A 305 11.75 20.21 -12.81
CA TRP A 305 12.66 19.68 -13.83
C TRP A 305 13.18 20.72 -14.77
N ASP A 306 14.37 20.42 -15.28
CA ASP A 306 15.04 21.18 -16.31
C ASP A 306 14.85 20.44 -17.63
N VAL A 307 14.21 21.09 -18.60
CA VAL A 307 14.05 20.52 -19.94
C VAL A 307 15.35 20.73 -20.71
N ALA A 308 16.05 19.64 -21.04
CA ALA A 308 17.15 19.69 -21.99
C ALA A 308 16.58 19.69 -23.43
N PRO A 309 17.05 20.55 -24.35
CA PRO A 309 18.22 21.44 -24.28
C PRO A 309 17.90 22.91 -23.95
N THR A 310 16.64 23.28 -23.73
CA THR A 310 16.22 24.70 -23.56
C THR A 310 16.64 25.29 -22.21
N GLY A 311 16.97 24.47 -21.22
CA GLY A 311 17.37 24.92 -19.87
C GLY A 311 16.25 25.65 -19.13
N THR A 312 15.00 25.45 -19.54
CA THR A 312 13.83 26.07 -18.91
C THR A 312 13.45 25.25 -17.68
N ASN A 313 13.42 25.91 -16.53
CA ASN A 313 12.99 25.30 -15.28
C ASN A 313 11.46 25.28 -15.24
N HIS A 314 10.88 24.10 -15.11
CA HIS A 314 9.45 23.91 -14.93
C HIS A 314 9.16 23.43 -13.50
N GLU A 315 8.18 24.06 -12.88
CA GLU A 315 7.61 23.64 -11.60
C GLU A 315 6.14 23.31 -11.82
N ASP A 316 5.75 22.10 -11.47
CA ASP A 316 4.35 21.69 -11.43
C ASP A 316 3.93 21.21 -10.05
N GLU A 317 2.72 21.60 -9.66
CA GLU A 317 2.06 21.11 -8.46
C GLU A 317 0.77 20.39 -8.86
N PHE A 318 0.53 19.25 -8.21
CA PHE A 318 -0.75 18.56 -8.21
C PHE A 318 -1.18 18.31 -6.76
N ARG A 319 -2.41 18.68 -6.42
CA ARG A 319 -3.03 18.42 -5.12
C ARG A 319 -4.38 17.75 -5.32
N GLN A 320 -4.68 16.73 -4.54
CA GLN A 320 -5.98 16.07 -4.54
C GLN A 320 -6.45 15.90 -3.09
N ARG A 321 -7.70 16.22 -2.79
CA ARG A 321 -8.31 15.93 -1.48
C ARG A 321 -9.58 15.13 -1.67
N LEU A 322 -9.81 14.22 -0.74
CA LEU A 322 -10.94 13.32 -0.74
C LEU A 322 -11.54 13.28 0.66
N GLY A 323 -12.83 13.56 0.77
CA GLY A 323 -13.63 13.39 1.98
C GLY A 323 -14.75 12.40 1.72
N ARG A 324 -14.96 11.45 2.62
CA ARG A 324 -16.01 10.45 2.49
C ARG A 324 -16.72 10.25 3.81
N ILE A 325 -18.04 10.25 3.76
CA ILE A 325 -18.92 9.84 4.86
C ILE A 325 -19.75 8.69 4.35
N TRP A 326 -19.84 7.60 5.10
CA TRP A 326 -20.62 6.46 4.65
C TRP A 326 -21.32 5.77 5.83
N SER A 327 -22.43 5.11 5.50
CA SER A 327 -23.17 4.25 6.41
C SER A 327 -23.59 2.99 5.67
N GLN A 328 -23.42 1.85 6.31
CA GLN A 328 -23.81 0.55 5.77
C GLN A 328 -24.48 -0.28 6.87
N TYR A 329 -25.65 -0.82 6.55
CA TYR A 329 -26.42 -1.72 7.38
C TYR A 329 -26.55 -3.08 6.69
N ASP A 330 -26.12 -4.12 7.39
CA ASP A 330 -26.18 -5.50 6.94
C ASP A 330 -27.12 -6.31 7.84
N LEU A 331 -28.05 -7.04 7.24
CA LEU A 331 -28.97 -7.96 7.92
C LEU A 331 -28.83 -9.36 7.33
N LEU A 332 -28.38 -10.30 8.15
CA LEU A 332 -28.35 -11.72 7.82
C LEU A 332 -29.72 -12.33 8.17
N TRP A 333 -30.57 -12.60 7.18
CA TRP A 333 -31.85 -13.26 7.45
C TRP A 333 -31.62 -14.71 7.91
N ASN A 334 -30.67 -15.39 7.26
CA ASN A 334 -30.13 -16.71 7.61
C ASN A 334 -28.71 -16.84 7.00
N VAL A 335 -28.11 -18.04 7.02
CA VAL A 335 -26.78 -18.29 6.41
C VAL A 335 -26.74 -18.15 4.88
N ARG A 336 -27.90 -18.11 4.20
CA ARG A 336 -27.99 -18.03 2.72
C ARG A 336 -28.36 -16.64 2.21
N TYR A 337 -29.15 -15.87 2.96
CA TYR A 337 -29.67 -14.57 2.52
C TYR A 337 -29.12 -13.42 3.37
N ARG A 338 -28.45 -12.49 2.71
CA ARG A 338 -27.95 -11.24 3.26
C ARG A 338 -28.61 -10.06 2.54
N LEU A 339 -29.14 -9.13 3.31
CA LEU A 339 -29.56 -7.82 2.83
C LEU A 339 -28.52 -6.78 3.25
N THR A 340 -28.03 -5.99 2.30
CA THR A 340 -27.11 -4.88 2.56
C THR A 340 -27.76 -3.60 2.04
N LEU A 341 -27.87 -2.59 2.90
CA LEU A 341 -28.36 -1.26 2.58
C LEU A 341 -27.29 -0.26 2.99
N GLY A 342 -26.93 0.68 2.14
CA GLY A 342 -25.91 1.66 2.47
C GLY A 342 -26.02 2.91 1.61
N GLY A 343 -25.36 3.95 2.07
CA GLY A 343 -25.21 5.21 1.37
C GLY A 343 -23.87 5.82 1.70
N GLU A 344 -23.32 6.55 0.73
CA GLU A 344 -22.09 7.32 0.90
C GLU A 344 -22.25 8.71 0.30
N PHE A 345 -21.54 9.66 0.91
CA PHE A 345 -21.34 11.00 0.40
C PHE A 345 -19.84 11.17 0.16
N LEU A 346 -19.48 11.50 -1.09
CA LEU A 346 -18.09 11.69 -1.50
C LEU A 346 -17.87 13.14 -1.92
N TYR A 347 -16.85 13.76 -1.34
CA TYR A 347 -16.32 15.04 -1.77
C TYR A 347 -14.91 14.83 -2.32
N GLU A 348 -14.69 15.20 -3.58
CA GLU A 348 -13.37 15.13 -4.20
C GLU A 348 -13.03 16.47 -4.86
N ASP A 349 -11.81 16.94 -4.63
CA ASP A 349 -11.22 18.03 -5.38
C ASP A 349 -9.80 17.73 -5.84
N ALA A 350 -9.46 18.20 -7.04
CA ALA A 350 -8.14 18.08 -7.61
C ALA A 350 -7.71 19.40 -8.23
N LEU A 351 -6.48 19.82 -7.94
CA LEU A 351 -5.85 21.05 -8.40
C LEU A 351 -4.54 20.70 -9.11
N GLY A 352 -4.25 21.36 -10.24
CA GLY A 352 -3.00 21.14 -10.97
C GLY A 352 -2.56 22.36 -11.77
N THR A 353 -1.26 22.64 -11.80
CA THR A 353 -0.68 23.79 -12.54
C THR A 353 -0.40 23.48 -14.01
N ARG A 354 -0.25 22.19 -14.38
CA ARG A 354 0.08 21.74 -15.74
C ARG A 354 -1.01 22.05 -16.78
N TYR A 355 -2.26 22.25 -16.35
CA TYR A 355 -3.40 22.59 -17.20
C TYR A 355 -4.08 23.86 -16.66
N PRO A 356 -3.52 25.05 -16.94
CA PRO A 356 -3.99 26.32 -16.36
C PRO A 356 -5.44 26.67 -16.72
N ASP A 357 -5.99 26.07 -17.77
CA ASP A 357 -7.34 26.33 -18.26
C ASP A 357 -8.43 25.51 -17.53
N GLN A 358 -8.04 24.48 -16.78
CA GLN A 358 -8.91 23.70 -15.88
C GLN A 358 -8.19 23.39 -14.56
N PRO A 359 -7.87 24.42 -13.75
CA PRO A 359 -7.02 24.25 -12.59
C PRO A 359 -7.73 23.52 -11.44
N VAL A 360 -9.04 23.25 -11.55
CA VAL A 360 -9.86 22.64 -10.49
C VAL A 360 -10.87 21.66 -11.07
N ALA A 361 -10.74 20.37 -10.77
CA ALA A 361 -11.81 19.39 -10.94
C ALA A 361 -12.48 19.15 -9.59
N ARG A 362 -13.82 19.22 -9.54
CA ARG A 362 -14.61 18.90 -8.35
C ARG A 362 -15.66 17.86 -8.70
N THR A 363 -15.83 16.88 -7.83
CA THR A 363 -16.92 15.91 -7.96
C THR A 363 -17.59 15.75 -6.61
N ILE A 364 -18.93 15.78 -6.64
CA ILE A 364 -19.80 15.49 -5.50
C ILE A 364 -20.69 14.35 -5.97
N ALA A 365 -20.66 13.22 -5.27
CA ALA A 365 -21.40 12.02 -5.62
C ALA A 365 -22.08 11.41 -4.39
#